data_AF-A0AAD4HHD1-F1
#
_entry.id   AF-A0AAD4HHD1-F1
#
_cell.length_a   1.000
_cell.length_b   1.000
_cell.length_c   1.000
_cell.angle_alpha   90.00
_cell.angle_beta   90.00
_cell.angle_gamma   90.00
#
_symmetry.space_group_name_H-M   'P 1'
#
loop_
_entity.id
_entity.type
_entity.pdbx_description
1 polymer ?
#
loop_
_entity_poly.entity_id
_entity_poly.type
_entity_poly.pdbx_seq_one_letter_code
_entity_poly.pdbx_strand_id
1 'polypeptide(L)'
;MDLFIVLHALINAVTCQAWKHETLKGYQGGVNCFLAFCSSINLPASLPVPEWILCVFAAHRAGTCSGSAIANDIFSLHAWHISNGAPWLGGTCLKYDLHLAKCLRPDSSRHPSCPPVTSEMLDILHASLDISTPLHACVLACADSVFWGQSHLGEFLPTSQSCFSLNFFPTCMVFHPQG
;
A
#
# COMPACT_ATOMS: atom_id res chain seq x y z
N MET A 1 -38.07 0.25 3.81
CA MET A 1 -37.22 -0.92 3.49
C MET A 1 -36.74 -0.88 2.03
N ASP A 2 -35.82 -0.04 1.60
CA ASP A 2 -35.45 1.33 1.96
C ASP A 2 -34.69 1.88 0.76
N LEU A 3 -35.28 2.84 0.04
CA LEU A 3 -34.62 3.54 -1.07
C LEU A 3 -33.23 4.06 -0.66
N PHE A 4 -33.09 4.41 0.62
CA PHE A 4 -31.85 4.81 1.27
C PHE A 4 -30.76 3.71 1.25
N ILE A 5 -31.11 2.45 1.51
CA ILE A 5 -30.16 1.32 1.47
C ILE A 5 -29.68 1.08 0.03
N VAL A 6 -30.59 1.14 -0.94
CA VAL A 6 -30.26 0.94 -2.37
C VAL A 6 -29.37 2.07 -2.88
N LEU A 7 -29.65 3.32 -2.51
CA LEU A 7 -28.83 4.47 -2.86
C LEU A 7 -27.42 4.35 -2.27
N HIS A 8 -27.32 3.93 -1.00
CA HIS A 8 -26.05 3.74 -0.31
C HIS A 8 -25.21 2.63 -0.94
N ALA A 9 -25.86 1.53 -1.32
CA ALA A 9 -25.20 0.41 -2.01
C ALA A 9 -24.67 0.83 -3.39
N LEU A 10 -25.40 1.68 -4.13
CA LEU A 10 -24.94 2.21 -5.41
C LEU A 10 -23.73 3.13 -5.26
N ILE A 11 -23.76 4.05 -4.29
CA ILE A 11 -22.62 4.94 -3.99
C ILE A 11 -21.39 4.11 -3.62
N ASN A 12 -21.57 3.05 -2.83
CA ASN A 12 -20.50 2.15 -2.46
C ASN A 12 -19.95 1.34 -3.62
N ALA A 13 -20.81 0.82 -4.49
CA ALA A 13 -20.36 0.07 -5.67
C ALA A 13 -19.52 0.94 -6.61
N VAL A 14 -19.94 2.18 -6.86
CA VAL A 14 -19.21 3.13 -7.71
C VAL A 14 -17.89 3.54 -7.05
N THR A 15 -17.89 3.79 -5.74
CA THR A 15 -16.68 4.18 -5.01
C THR A 15 -15.66 3.04 -4.97
N CYS A 16 -16.11 1.81 -4.77
CA CYS A 16 -15.26 0.62 -4.83
C CYS A 16 -14.68 0.37 -6.24
N GLN A 17 -15.44 0.63 -7.30
CA GLN A 17 -14.94 0.53 -8.68
C GLN A 17 -13.94 1.65 -9.04
N ALA A 18 -14.10 2.83 -8.45
CA ALA A 18 -13.19 3.96 -8.67
C ALA A 18 -11.82 3.77 -7.98
N TRP A 19 -11.72 2.92 -6.94
CA TRP A 19 -10.49 2.70 -6.20
C TRP A 19 -9.68 1.53 -6.78
N LYS A 20 -8.34 1.68 -6.82
CA LYS A 20 -7.45 0.57 -7.19
C LYS A 20 -7.63 -0.58 -6.19
N HIS A 21 -7.68 -1.82 -6.68
CA HIS A 21 -7.95 -3.01 -5.85
C HIS A 21 -6.93 -3.19 -4.70
N GLU A 22 -5.69 -2.76 -4.89
CA GLU A 22 -4.66 -2.76 -3.83
C GLU A 22 -4.97 -1.74 -2.72
N THR A 23 -5.49 -0.58 -3.09
CA THR A 23 -5.93 0.46 -2.16
C THR A 23 -7.11 -0.02 -1.31
N LEU A 24 -8.05 -0.78 -1.90
CA LEU A 24 -9.15 -1.43 -1.17
C LEU A 24 -8.65 -2.47 -0.16
N LYS A 25 -7.68 -3.31 -0.54
CA LYS A 25 -7.07 -4.29 0.38
C LYS A 25 -6.36 -3.61 1.54
N GLY A 26 -5.62 -2.53 1.26
CA GLY A 26 -4.98 -1.72 2.29
C GLY A 26 -5.99 -1.14 3.29
N TYR A 27 -7.10 -0.60 2.79
CA TYR A 27 -8.16 -0.06 3.64
C TYR A 27 -8.86 -1.12 4.50
N GLN A 28 -9.14 -2.28 3.92
CA GLN A 28 -9.71 -3.39 4.69
C GLN A 28 -8.74 -3.85 5.79
N GLY A 29 -7.43 -3.84 5.52
CA GLY A 29 -6.39 -4.10 6.51
C GLY A 29 -6.43 -3.14 7.70
N GLY A 30 -6.52 -1.83 7.44
CA GLY A 30 -6.60 -0.81 8.50
C GLY A 30 -7.87 -0.92 9.36
N VAL A 31 -9.02 -1.20 8.74
CA VAL A 31 -10.28 -1.45 9.46
C VAL A 31 -10.18 -2.72 10.33
N ASN A 32 -9.61 -3.80 9.79
CA ASN A 32 -9.40 -5.03 10.55
C ASN A 32 -8.49 -4.82 11.77
N CYS A 33 -7.44 -4.01 11.63
CA CYS A 33 -6.57 -3.65 12.76
C CYS A 33 -7.35 -2.94 13.87
N PHE A 34 -8.27 -2.04 13.50
CA PHE A 34 -9.15 -1.37 14.46
C PHE A 34 -10.11 -2.34 15.15
N LEU A 35 -10.75 -3.25 14.41
CA LEU A 35 -11.66 -4.25 14.99
C LEU A 35 -10.93 -5.21 15.95
N ALA A 36 -9.70 -5.61 15.61
CA ALA A 36 -8.84 -6.40 16.48
C ALA A 36 -8.49 -5.63 17.77
N PHE A 37 -8.18 -4.33 17.65
CA PHE A 37 -7.99 -3.46 18.80
C PHE A 37 -9.24 -3.40 19.67
N CYS A 38 -10.42 -3.09 19.12
CA CYS A 38 -11.69 -3.07 19.87
C CYS A 38 -11.94 -4.39 20.61
N SER A 39 -11.66 -5.51 19.95
CA SER A 39 -11.77 -6.85 20.55
C SER A 39 -10.80 -7.03 21.73
N SER A 40 -9.58 -6.51 21.63
CA SER A 40 -8.57 -6.62 22.70
C SER A 40 -8.93 -5.85 23.98
N ILE A 41 -9.68 -4.75 23.84
CA ILE A 41 -10.10 -3.90 24.96
C ILE A 41 -11.56 -4.11 25.37
N ASN A 42 -12.23 -5.14 24.82
CA ASN A 42 -13.66 -5.43 25.01
C ASN A 42 -14.56 -4.21 24.76
N LEU A 43 -14.17 -3.34 23.82
CA LEU A 43 -14.93 -2.15 23.47
C LEU A 43 -15.84 -2.51 22.29
N PRO A 44 -17.16 -2.28 22.37
CA PRO A 44 -18.05 -2.55 21.26
C PRO A 44 -17.63 -1.66 20.08
N ALA A 45 -17.37 -2.25 18.92
CA ALA A 45 -17.01 -1.52 17.69
C ALA A 45 -18.22 -0.72 17.17
N SER A 46 -18.60 0.31 17.91
CA SER A 46 -19.74 1.17 17.62
C SER A 46 -19.30 2.21 16.59
N LEU A 47 -20.01 2.20 15.47
CA LEU A 47 -19.83 3.13 14.36
C LEU A 47 -21.04 4.06 14.37
N PRO A 48 -20.87 5.39 14.45
CA PRO A 48 -19.65 6.14 14.14
C PRO A 48 -18.62 6.16 15.27
N VAL A 49 -17.32 6.08 14.92
CA VAL A 49 -16.25 6.06 15.94
C VAL A 49 -16.02 7.49 16.49
N PRO A 50 -16.20 7.73 17.80
CA PRO A 50 -15.91 9.02 18.40
C PRO A 50 -14.41 9.33 18.40
N GLU A 51 -14.05 10.62 18.35
CA GLU A 51 -12.67 11.09 18.22
C GLU A 51 -11.72 10.46 19.25
N TRP A 52 -12.13 10.41 20.52
CA TRP A 52 -11.29 9.89 21.59
C TRP A 52 -10.93 8.40 21.40
N ILE A 53 -11.79 7.59 20.77
CA ILE A 53 -11.45 6.18 20.45
C ILE A 53 -10.41 6.14 19.33
N LEU A 54 -10.50 7.04 18.35
CA LEU A 54 -9.49 7.16 17.29
C LEU A 54 -8.13 7.58 17.88
N CYS A 55 -8.13 8.50 18.84
CA CYS A 55 -6.96 8.91 19.60
C CYS A 55 -6.33 7.75 20.39
N VAL A 56 -7.14 7.00 21.14
CA VAL A 56 -6.65 5.83 21.90
C VAL A 56 -6.13 4.75 20.95
N PHE A 57 -6.79 4.52 19.82
CA PHE A 57 -6.30 3.58 18.81
C PHE A 57 -4.95 4.03 18.21
N ALA A 58 -4.81 5.31 17.87
CA ALA A 58 -3.54 5.86 17.38
C ALA A 58 -2.43 5.73 18.43
N ALA A 59 -2.73 5.97 19.70
CA ALA A 59 -1.80 5.79 20.81
C ALA A 59 -1.43 4.31 21.03
N HIS A 60 -2.38 3.38 20.92
CA HIS A 60 -2.13 1.94 21.00
C HIS A 60 -1.16 1.46 19.90
N ARG A 61 -1.26 2.04 18.71
CA ARG A 61 -0.39 1.75 17.58
C ARG A 61 0.95 2.49 17.64
N ALA A 62 1.04 3.56 18.42
CA ALA A 62 2.27 4.30 18.64
C ALA A 62 3.32 3.40 19.33
N GLY A 63 4.58 3.52 18.93
CA GLY A 63 5.68 2.69 19.47
C GLY A 63 5.80 1.28 18.85
N THR A 64 4.73 0.71 18.29
CA THR A 64 4.79 -0.57 17.54
C THR A 64 4.87 -0.37 16.04
N CYS A 65 4.25 0.70 15.54
CA CYS A 65 4.13 0.95 14.12
C CYS A 65 4.76 2.27 13.68
N SER A 66 5.06 2.31 12.39
CA SER A 66 5.41 3.51 11.66
C SER A 66 4.31 4.57 11.77
N GLY A 67 4.68 5.84 11.95
CA GLY A 67 3.71 6.94 11.91
C GLY A 67 2.94 7.05 10.58
N SER A 68 3.50 6.57 9.46
CA SER A 68 2.74 6.46 8.20
C SER A 68 1.75 5.30 8.20
N ALA A 69 2.09 4.19 8.86
CA ALA A 69 1.16 3.06 9.02
C ALA A 69 -0.05 3.44 9.88
N ILE A 70 0.19 4.14 11.00
CA ILE A 70 -0.88 4.64 11.87
C ILE A 70 -1.79 5.61 11.10
N ALA A 71 -1.21 6.53 10.34
CA ALA A 71 -1.98 7.44 9.49
C ALA A 71 -2.82 6.68 8.46
N ASN A 72 -2.25 5.66 7.81
CA ASN A 72 -2.97 4.81 6.86
C ASN A 72 -4.12 4.05 7.52
N ASP A 73 -3.94 3.54 8.74
CA ASP A 73 -5.03 2.89 9.50
C ASP A 73 -6.18 3.88 9.76
N ILE A 74 -5.88 5.12 10.16
CA ILE A 74 -6.89 6.18 10.35
C ILE A 74 -7.56 6.58 9.03
N PHE A 75 -6.80 6.69 7.93
CA PHE A 75 -7.38 6.96 6.60
C PHE A 75 -8.31 5.84 6.15
N SER A 76 -7.97 4.60 6.48
CA SER A 76 -8.81 3.43 6.18
C SER A 76 -10.14 3.51 6.92
N LEU A 77 -10.12 3.92 8.20
CA LEU A 77 -11.34 4.18 8.97
C LEU A 77 -12.13 5.34 8.38
N HIS A 78 -11.48 6.43 7.97
CA HIS A 78 -12.16 7.56 7.35
C HIS A 78 -12.83 7.17 6.03
N ALA A 79 -12.14 6.43 5.18
CA ALA A 79 -12.67 5.87 3.94
C ALA A 79 -13.89 4.97 4.21
N TRP A 80 -13.81 4.10 5.23
CA TRP A 80 -14.93 3.27 5.65
C TRP A 80 -16.15 4.10 6.06
N HIS A 81 -15.96 5.19 6.80
CA HIS A 81 -17.07 6.08 7.20
C HIS A 81 -17.71 6.75 6.00
N ILE A 82 -16.92 7.25 5.05
CA ILE A 82 -17.41 7.86 3.81
C ILE A 82 -18.23 6.84 3.01
N SER A 83 -17.71 5.64 2.80
CA SER A 83 -18.43 4.58 2.08
C SER A 83 -19.74 4.19 2.81
N ASN A 84 -19.71 4.03 4.13
CA ASN A 84 -20.92 3.62 4.86
C ASN A 84 -21.86 4.78 5.21
N GLY A 85 -21.55 6.01 4.79
CA GLY A 85 -22.37 7.20 5.05
C GLY A 85 -22.45 7.53 6.53
N ALA A 86 -21.49 7.03 7.31
CA ALA A 86 -21.37 7.31 8.71
C ALA A 86 -20.65 8.66 8.89
N PRO A 87 -21.10 9.52 9.82
CA PRO A 87 -20.41 10.77 10.09
C PRO A 87 -18.99 10.51 10.59
N TRP A 88 -18.01 11.21 10.00
CA TRP A 88 -16.64 11.20 10.48
C TRP A 88 -16.50 12.16 11.67
N LEU A 89 -16.11 11.64 12.83
CA LEU A 89 -15.95 12.42 14.06
C LEU A 89 -14.49 12.74 14.38
N GLY A 90 -13.53 12.51 13.47
CA GLY A 90 -12.12 12.84 13.69
C GLY A 90 -11.84 14.34 13.55
N GLY A 91 -11.25 14.95 14.59
CA GLY A 91 -11.05 16.39 14.72
C GLY A 91 -9.59 16.78 14.98
N THR A 92 -9.41 17.85 15.75
CA THR A 92 -8.09 18.44 16.05
C THR A 92 -7.27 17.57 17.02
N CYS A 93 -7.91 16.88 17.96
CA CYS A 93 -7.22 16.01 18.92
C CYS A 93 -6.54 14.86 18.18
N LEU A 94 -7.27 14.23 17.25
CA LEU A 94 -6.72 13.14 16.44
C LEU A 94 -5.54 13.60 15.59
N LYS A 95 -5.59 14.81 15.02
CA LYS A 95 -4.45 15.37 14.25
C LYS A 95 -3.23 15.57 15.13
N TYR A 96 -3.43 16.08 16.35
CA TYR A 96 -2.36 16.26 17.31
C TYR A 96 -1.76 14.93 17.75
N ASP A 97 -2.59 13.94 18.06
CA ASP A 97 -2.12 12.61 18.47
C ASP A 97 -1.39 11.87 17.35
N LEU A 98 -1.84 12.00 16.10
CA LEU A 98 -1.10 11.48 14.95
C LEU A 98 0.26 12.15 14.78
N HIS A 99 0.36 13.45 15.07
CA HIS A 99 1.64 14.15 15.08
C HIS A 99 2.54 13.62 16.21
N LEU A 100 2.02 13.47 17.42
CA LEU A 100 2.76 12.90 18.54
C LEU A 100 3.20 11.45 18.28
N ALA A 101 2.33 10.61 17.71
CA ALA A 101 2.64 9.23 17.37
C ALA A 101 3.77 9.14 16.32
N LYS A 102 3.87 10.11 15.40
CA LYS A 102 5.02 10.22 14.49
C LYS A 102 6.32 10.56 15.22
N CYS A 103 6.26 11.40 16.26
CA CYS A 103 7.43 11.72 17.09
C CYS A 103 7.87 10.54 17.96
N LEU A 104 6.93 9.75 18.47
CA LEU A 104 7.16 8.57 19.31
C LEU A 104 7.48 7.30 18.52
N ARG A 105 7.64 7.43 17.21
CA ARG A 105 7.94 6.33 16.31
C ARG A 105 9.27 5.67 16.72
N PRO A 106 9.33 4.33 16.85
CA PRO A 106 10.55 3.66 17.26
C PRO A 106 11.65 3.85 16.22
N ASP A 107 12.90 4.03 16.68
CA ASP A 107 14.06 4.21 15.79
C ASP A 107 14.25 3.03 14.84
N SER A 108 13.86 1.82 15.26
CA SER A 108 13.86 0.61 14.42
C SER A 108 13.00 0.74 13.15
N SER A 109 12.03 1.65 13.13
CA SER A 109 11.14 1.88 11.98
C SER A 109 11.62 3.01 11.07
N ARG A 110 12.76 3.65 11.39
CA ARG A 110 13.48 4.52 10.46
C ARG A 110 14.35 3.65 9.57
N HIS A 111 13.89 3.43 8.34
CA HIS A 111 14.80 2.92 7.32
C HIS A 111 15.79 4.04 6.97
N PRO A 112 17.11 3.76 6.96
CA PRO A 112 18.05 4.69 6.36
C PRO A 112 17.63 4.88 4.90
N SER A 113 17.81 6.10 4.38
CA SER A 113 17.58 6.35 2.96
C SER A 113 18.42 5.35 2.17
N CYS A 114 17.78 4.53 1.34
CA CYS A 114 18.52 3.70 0.40
C CYS A 114 19.30 4.65 -0.53
N PRO A 115 20.62 4.45 -0.71
CA PRO A 115 21.35 5.24 -1.68
C PRO A 115 20.74 5.04 -3.08
N PRO A 116 20.77 6.06 -3.94
CA PRO A 116 20.30 5.90 -5.31
C PRO A 116 21.11 4.82 -6.02
N VAL A 117 20.44 4.06 -6.89
CA VAL A 117 21.16 3.17 -7.81
C VAL A 117 22.00 4.04 -8.74
N THR A 118 23.27 3.70 -8.93
CA THR A 118 24.19 4.43 -9.83
C THR A 118 24.49 3.61 -11.07
N SER A 119 24.98 4.26 -12.13
CA SER A 119 25.44 3.57 -13.34
C SER A 119 26.59 2.60 -13.04
N GLU A 120 27.45 2.93 -12.07
CA GLU A 120 28.54 2.04 -11.62
C GLU A 120 27.98 0.73 -11.04
N MET A 121 26.84 0.78 -10.34
CA MET A 121 26.18 -0.42 -9.85
C MET A 121 25.63 -1.28 -11.00
N LEU A 122 25.16 -0.65 -12.09
CA LEU A 122 24.81 -1.38 -13.31
C LEU A 122 26.03 -1.99 -13.98
N ASP A 123 27.15 -1.26 -14.08
CA ASP A 123 28.39 -1.79 -14.68
C ASP A 123 28.89 -3.04 -13.92
N ILE A 124 28.81 -3.02 -12.59
CA ILE A 124 29.10 -4.19 -11.75
C ILE A 124 28.12 -5.32 -12.04
N LEU A 125 26.83 -5.02 -12.19
CA LEU A 125 25.81 -6.01 -12.51
C LEU A 125 26.09 -6.68 -13.88
N HIS A 126 26.39 -5.88 -14.91
CA HIS A 126 26.79 -6.34 -16.24
C HIS A 126 28.06 -7.21 -16.21
N ALA A 127 29.05 -6.85 -15.39
CA ALA A 127 30.28 -7.64 -15.24
C ALA A 127 30.05 -8.98 -14.50
N SER A 128 29.02 -9.05 -13.65
CA SER A 128 28.76 -10.23 -12.81
C SER A 128 27.82 -11.26 -13.45
N LEU A 129 27.07 -10.87 -14.49
CA LEU A 129 26.03 -11.70 -15.11
C LEU A 129 26.42 -12.15 -16.51
N ASP A 130 26.25 -13.45 -16.77
CA ASP A 130 26.51 -14.04 -18.09
C ASP A 130 25.30 -13.87 -19.02
N ILE A 131 25.45 -13.04 -20.04
CA ILE A 131 24.43 -12.77 -21.08
C ILE A 131 24.05 -14.02 -21.87
N SER A 132 24.90 -15.06 -21.90
CA SER A 132 24.57 -16.33 -22.56
C SER A 132 23.43 -17.08 -21.86
N THR A 133 23.19 -16.78 -20.58
CA THR A 133 22.08 -17.33 -19.79
C THR A 133 20.82 -16.48 -19.99
N PRO A 134 19.71 -17.04 -20.52
CA PRO A 134 18.48 -16.27 -20.81
C PRO A 134 17.93 -15.51 -19.61
N LEU A 135 18.01 -16.08 -18.40
CA LEU A 135 17.57 -15.41 -17.17
C LEU A 135 18.40 -14.15 -16.88
N HIS A 136 19.73 -14.25 -17.00
CA HIS A 136 20.64 -13.15 -16.73
C HIS A 136 20.46 -12.02 -17.76
N ALA A 137 20.29 -12.37 -19.04
CA ALA A 137 19.97 -11.41 -20.09
C ALA A 137 18.66 -10.65 -19.79
N CYS A 138 17.61 -11.35 -19.33
CA CYS A 138 16.36 -10.71 -18.91
C CYS A 138 16.53 -9.78 -17.70
N VAL A 139 17.32 -10.19 -16.70
CA VAL A 139 17.59 -9.37 -15.51
C VAL A 139 18.32 -8.08 -15.88
N LEU A 140 19.34 -8.17 -16.74
CA LEU A 140 20.08 -7.01 -17.23
C LEU A 140 19.18 -6.07 -18.04
N ALA A 141 18.43 -6.61 -19.00
CA ALA A 141 17.51 -5.81 -19.82
C ALA A 141 16.45 -5.09 -18.96
N CYS A 142 15.93 -5.75 -17.93
CA CYS A 142 14.99 -5.13 -16.99
C CYS A 142 15.65 -4.04 -16.15
N ALA A 143 16.84 -4.31 -15.59
CA ALA A 143 17.58 -3.34 -14.79
C ALA A 143 17.92 -2.08 -15.61
N ASP A 144 18.41 -2.23 -16.83
CA ASP A 144 18.72 -1.13 -17.73
C ASP A 144 17.46 -0.34 -18.10
N SER A 145 16.37 -1.02 -18.45
CA SER A 145 15.10 -0.36 -18.81
C SER A 145 14.52 0.44 -17.65
N VAL A 146 14.56 -0.11 -16.44
CA VAL A 146 14.06 0.54 -15.21
C VAL A 146 14.95 1.72 -14.83
N PHE A 147 16.28 1.57 -14.92
CA PHE A 147 17.24 2.62 -14.58
C PHE A 147 17.17 3.78 -15.57
N TRP A 148 17.29 3.52 -16.87
CA TRP A 148 17.29 4.58 -17.89
C TRP A 148 15.89 5.16 -18.14
N GLY A 149 14.86 4.33 -17.98
CA GLY A 149 13.47 4.75 -18.04
C GLY A 149 12.98 5.44 -16.77
N GLN A 150 13.80 5.51 -15.70
CA GLN A 150 13.43 6.06 -14.39
C GLN A 150 12.09 5.52 -13.88
N SER A 151 11.82 4.25 -14.17
CA SER A 151 10.52 3.61 -13.93
C SER A 151 10.54 2.82 -12.61
N HIS A 152 9.37 2.43 -12.11
CA HIS A 152 9.31 1.57 -10.93
C HIS A 152 9.44 0.09 -11.33
N LEU A 153 10.22 -0.69 -10.57
CA LEU A 153 10.40 -2.13 -10.85
C LEU A 153 9.05 -2.90 -10.86
N GLY A 154 8.11 -2.47 -10.01
CA GLY A 154 6.76 -3.04 -9.95
C GLY A 154 5.89 -2.78 -11.18
N GLU A 155 6.33 -1.94 -12.12
CA GLU A 155 5.66 -1.74 -13.41
C GLU A 155 6.20 -2.69 -14.47
N PHE A 156 7.47 -3.07 -14.37
CA PHE A 156 8.15 -3.96 -15.32
C PHE A 156 8.06 -5.44 -14.95
N LEU A 157 7.90 -5.76 -13.67
CA LEU A 157 7.85 -7.13 -13.17
C LEU A 157 6.49 -7.42 -12.50
N PRO A 158 5.89 -8.60 -12.76
CA PRO A 158 4.68 -9.01 -12.06
C PRO A 158 4.97 -9.25 -10.57
N THR A 159 4.02 -8.91 -9.71
CA THR A 159 4.14 -9.11 -8.25
C THR A 159 4.24 -10.59 -7.85
N SER A 160 3.79 -11.51 -8.71
CA SER A 160 3.92 -12.96 -8.53
C SER A 160 3.93 -13.69 -9.87
N GLN A 161 4.51 -14.89 -9.91
CA GLN A 161 4.50 -15.75 -11.10
C GLN A 161 3.07 -16.06 -11.59
N SER A 162 2.11 -16.20 -10.67
CA SER A 162 0.69 -16.45 -10.98
C SER A 162 -0.04 -15.25 -11.59
N CYS A 163 0.51 -14.05 -11.51
CA CYS A 163 -0.06 -12.84 -12.09
C CYS A 163 0.59 -12.44 -13.42
N PHE A 164 1.50 -13.26 -13.94
CA PHE A 164 2.17 -13.00 -15.21
C PHE A 164 1.21 -13.19 -16.39
N SER A 165 1.11 -12.17 -17.24
CA SER A 165 0.34 -12.21 -18.49
C SER A 165 1.18 -11.64 -19.62
N LEU A 166 1.26 -12.39 -20.72
CA LEU A 166 2.02 -12.03 -21.93
C LEU A 166 1.58 -10.70 -22.56
N ASN A 167 0.35 -10.25 -22.30
CA ASN A 167 -0.18 -9.00 -22.86
C ASN A 167 0.31 -7.75 -22.12
N PHE A 168 0.83 -7.90 -20.91
CA PHE A 168 1.16 -6.77 -20.02
C PHE A 168 2.65 -6.69 -19.69
N PHE A 169 3.38 -7.79 -19.79
CA PHE A 169 4.79 -7.85 -19.40
C PHE A 169 5.67 -8.26 -20.58
N PRO A 170 6.78 -7.54 -20.84
CA PRO A 170 7.71 -7.91 -21.87
C PRO A 170 8.36 -9.25 -21.53
N THR A 171 8.40 -10.16 -22.51
CA THR A 171 9.16 -11.40 -22.43
C THR A 171 10.21 -11.43 -23.52
N CYS A 172 11.38 -12.01 -23.22
CA CYS A 172 12.28 -12.50 -24.26
C CYS A 172 11.63 -13.70 -24.95
N MET A 173 10.63 -13.46 -25.80
CA MET A 173 10.29 -14.42 -26.83
C MET A 173 11.43 -14.39 -27.83
N VAL A 174 12.05 -15.56 -28.04
CA VAL A 174 13.13 -15.79 -29.00
C VAL A 174 12.76 -15.09 -30.31
N PHE A 175 13.51 -14.05 -30.67
CA PHE A 175 13.46 -13.49 -32.03
C PHE A 175 13.89 -14.61 -32.96
N HIS A 176 12.92 -15.28 -33.58
CA HIS A 176 13.21 -16.14 -34.72
C HIS A 176 13.59 -15.21 -35.88
N PRO A 177 14.84 -15.22 -36.38
CA PRO A 177 15.14 -14.54 -37.63
C PRO A 177 14.38 -15.29 -38.73
N GLN A 178 13.35 -14.65 -39.29
CA GLN A 178 12.76 -15.08 -40.55
C GLN A 178 13.81 -14.79 -41.63
N GLY A 179 14.44 -15.86 -42.12
CA GLY A 179 15.20 -15.82 -43.37
C GLY A 179 14.30 -15.70 -44.58
#